data_AF-A0A1G5TFA3-F1
#
_entry.id   AF-A0A1G5TFA3-F1
#
_cell.length_a   1.000
_cell.length_b   1.000
_cell.length_c   1.000
_cell.angle_alpha   90.00
_cell.angle_beta   90.00
_cell.angle_gamma   90.00
#
_symmetry.space_group_name_H-M   'P 1'
#
loop_
_entity.id
_entity.type
_entity.pdbx_description
1 polymer ?
#
loop_
_entity_poly.entity_id
_entity_poly.type
_entity_poly.pdbx_seq_one_letter_code
_entity_poly.pdbx_strand_id
1 'polypeptide(L)'
;MDLWTFHRYRAPKLCVDAIQVSPDAPAITLVQGDTHYTLAVDDPAAAARIAKELATLRDSGAPLWDLMREAGADGWGALGAFLDSRALISEGHDETRQALARRIAAIETCIAGTIAAIRENLPSDRLERLAAHAALLRAEANATLPADALGTTGDPFDADVQPNFFLALIVAEFAYFRQSAPLTLVAAGVMLARIAGDDATLPETDAVIEALSLYDPRDLESHLWLVARGLVDSTGDAARRFSTPPVPDLPMLPGLEFMRRLEVLTRSALAAWGENAYVTLLDALGDRWSPLVGGPFIEQYHVTCRFVEIVAPSLSRRLIAPLRAMMFRYYGEEVGHEAFESATCQALGITQAALDKAIPLPLHVAYVDLLTLVAQLDPLTACASIMVAEGVFGEPPDMSLRLAAAARTNPAFSDLAGDHEALNEDLNHNSISRDAFEHIAAVPPAAQARVIRRILFLLELNHRAWSGIADFYGPQTSLRLQGSLGSMLSPEGRRAC
;
A
#
# COMPACT_ATOMS: atom_id res chain seq x y z
N MET A 1 -12.66 25.20 2.81
CA MET A 1 -11.33 24.64 3.13
C MET A 1 -11.03 25.09 4.55
N ASP A 2 -11.11 24.20 5.52
CA ASP A 2 -10.88 24.58 6.92
C ASP A 2 -9.44 25.05 7.07
N LEU A 3 -9.25 26.28 7.54
CA LEU A 3 -7.92 26.84 7.78
C LEU A 3 -7.22 26.01 8.86
N TRP A 4 -5.92 25.77 8.66
CA TRP A 4 -5.08 25.26 9.73
C TRP A 4 -5.10 26.27 10.88
N THR A 5 -5.53 25.83 12.06
CA THR A 5 -5.76 26.68 13.24
C THR A 5 -5.36 25.94 14.51
N PHE A 6 -5.24 26.67 15.63
CA PHE A 6 -4.85 26.12 16.93
C PHE A 6 -5.75 25.00 17.46
N HIS A 7 -6.97 24.84 16.92
CA HIS A 7 -7.86 23.73 17.25
C HIS A 7 -7.26 22.34 16.94
N ARG A 8 -6.23 22.27 16.08
CA ARG A 8 -5.57 21.01 15.69
C ARG A 8 -4.52 20.52 16.70
N TYR A 9 -4.00 21.39 17.56
CA TYR A 9 -3.07 20.99 18.62
C TYR A 9 -3.81 20.15 19.64
N ARG A 10 -3.26 18.99 20.02
CA ARG A 10 -3.87 18.10 21.02
C ARG A 10 -3.63 18.62 22.44
N ALA A 11 -2.41 19.06 22.71
CA ALA A 11 -1.90 19.58 23.96
C ALA A 11 -1.20 20.95 23.70
N PRO A 12 -1.96 22.00 23.30
CA PRO A 12 -1.39 23.30 22.97
C PRO A 12 -0.67 23.94 24.16
N LYS A 13 0.47 24.57 23.93
CA LYS A 13 1.21 25.34 24.95
C LYS A 13 1.61 26.71 24.39
N LEU A 14 1.35 27.76 25.15
CA LEU A 14 1.79 29.12 24.81
C LEU A 14 3.30 29.22 24.98
N CYS A 15 4.01 29.47 23.88
CA CYS A 15 5.46 29.56 23.78
C CYS A 15 5.93 31.00 23.65
N VAL A 16 5.84 31.71 24.78
CA VAL A 16 6.34 33.07 24.93
C VAL A 16 7.32 33.10 26.09
N ASP A 17 8.43 33.81 25.94
CA ASP A 17 9.45 33.98 26.98
C ASP A 17 8.89 34.78 28.16
N ALA A 18 8.13 35.83 27.85
CA ALA A 18 7.50 36.68 28.85
C ALA A 18 6.12 37.18 28.42
N ILE A 19 5.28 37.43 29.43
CA ILE A 19 3.99 38.14 29.30
C ILE A 19 4.11 39.36 30.21
N GLN A 20 4.10 40.54 29.61
CA GLN A 20 4.31 41.81 30.32
C GLN A 20 3.06 42.67 30.21
N VAL A 21 2.65 43.26 31.33
CA VAL A 21 1.57 44.26 31.35
C VAL A 21 2.22 45.63 31.28
N SER A 22 1.79 46.47 30.34
CA SER A 22 2.29 47.84 30.27
C SER A 22 1.81 48.64 31.49
N PRO A 23 2.71 49.32 32.24
CA PRO A 23 2.31 50.11 33.39
C PRO A 23 1.53 51.38 33.00
N ASP A 24 1.78 51.89 31.78
CA ASP A 24 1.28 53.19 31.33
C ASP A 24 0.22 53.08 30.20
N ALA A 25 -0.13 51.86 29.78
CA ALA A 25 -1.11 51.63 28.72
C ALA A 25 -1.96 50.37 28.98
N PRO A 26 -3.23 50.32 28.52
CA PRO A 26 -4.05 49.12 28.60
C PRO A 26 -3.62 48.12 27.51
N ALA A 27 -2.45 47.52 27.69
CA ALA A 27 -1.85 46.61 26.72
C ALA A 27 -1.03 45.51 27.39
N ILE A 28 -1.03 44.34 26.75
CA ILE A 28 -0.23 43.18 27.13
C ILE A 28 0.80 42.94 26.03
N THR A 29 2.06 42.81 26.39
CA THR A 29 3.14 42.46 25.46
C THR A 29 3.54 41.01 25.67
N LEU A 30 3.42 40.21 24.62
CA LEU A 30 3.97 38.85 24.54
C LEU A 30 5.36 38.93 23.90
N VAL A 31 6.35 38.35 24.54
CA VAL A 31 7.75 38.36 24.07
C VAL A 31 8.14 36.95 23.62
N GLN A 32 8.67 36.81 22.41
CA GLN A 32 9.24 35.56 21.90
C GLN A 32 10.51 35.89 21.10
N GLY A 33 11.67 35.54 21.65
CA GLY A 33 12.97 36.00 21.17
C GLY A 33 13.02 37.54 21.11
N ASP A 34 13.45 38.07 19.96
CA ASP A 34 13.51 39.52 19.71
C ASP A 34 12.16 40.11 19.25
N THR A 35 11.10 39.30 19.17
CA THR A 35 9.79 39.74 18.67
C THR A 35 8.85 40.08 19.82
N HIS A 36 8.17 41.21 19.69
CA HIS A 36 7.20 41.71 20.66
C HIS A 36 5.83 41.85 20.02
N TYR A 37 4.82 41.22 20.61
CA TYR A 37 3.43 41.27 20.16
C TYR A 37 2.60 42.02 21.19
N THR A 38 2.00 43.13 20.79
CA THR A 38 1.17 43.95 21.69
C THR A 38 -0.31 43.67 21.45
N LEU A 39 -0.99 43.21 22.49
CA LEU A 39 -2.43 43.03 22.55
C LEU A 39 -3.03 44.26 23.25
N ALA A 40 -3.80 45.06 22.51
CA ALA A 40 -4.58 46.13 23.11
C ALA A 40 -5.75 45.55 23.90
N VAL A 41 -6.03 46.11 25.07
CA VAL A 41 -7.20 45.79 25.88
C VAL A 41 -7.93 47.08 26.25
N ASP A 42 -9.21 46.99 26.57
CA ASP A 42 -10.04 48.19 26.78
C ASP A 42 -9.83 48.85 28.16
N ASP A 43 -9.34 48.10 29.16
CA ASP A 43 -9.19 48.54 30.55
C ASP A 43 -7.82 48.10 31.13
N PRO A 44 -7.01 49.02 31.70
CA PRO A 44 -5.77 48.68 32.40
C PRO A 44 -5.95 47.62 33.50
N ALA A 45 -7.06 47.61 34.24
CA ALA A 45 -7.33 46.62 35.26
C ALA A 45 -7.63 45.23 34.67
N ALA A 46 -8.20 45.18 33.45
CA ALA A 46 -8.41 43.95 32.71
C ALA A 46 -7.10 43.38 32.14
N ALA A 47 -6.12 44.24 31.80
CA ALA A 47 -4.81 43.82 31.28
C ALA A 47 -4.09 42.85 32.21
N ALA A 48 -4.06 43.15 33.52
CA ALA A 48 -3.42 42.29 34.51
C ALA A 48 -4.14 40.94 34.67
N ARG A 49 -5.47 40.92 34.62
CA ARG A 49 -6.28 39.70 34.68
C ARG A 49 -6.06 38.83 33.44
N ILE A 50 -6.16 39.40 32.25
CA ILE A 50 -5.97 38.69 30.98
C ILE A 50 -4.53 38.18 30.86
N ALA A 51 -3.52 38.95 31.28
CA ALA A 51 -2.14 38.47 31.30
C ALA A 51 -1.96 37.25 32.23
N LYS A 52 -2.63 37.23 33.39
CA LYS A 52 -2.62 36.07 34.29
C LYS A 52 -3.32 34.86 33.66
N GLU A 53 -4.43 35.07 32.97
CA GLU A 53 -5.15 34.03 32.23
C GLU A 53 -4.30 33.47 31.08
N LEU A 54 -3.67 34.33 30.28
CA LEU A 54 -2.73 33.94 29.22
C LEU A 54 -1.53 33.17 29.77
N ALA A 55 -1.03 33.51 30.95
CA ALA A 55 0.06 32.76 31.58
C ALA A 55 -0.34 31.30 31.88
N THR A 56 -1.63 31.01 32.10
CA THR A 56 -2.11 29.63 32.30
C THR A 56 -1.98 28.79 31.04
N LEU A 57 -2.03 29.39 29.84
CA LEU A 57 -1.91 28.69 28.55
C LEU A 57 -0.52 28.06 28.32
N ARG A 58 0.47 28.36 29.17
CA ARG A 58 1.75 27.61 29.18
C ARG A 58 1.55 26.14 29.57
N ASP A 59 0.46 25.84 30.28
CA ASP A 59 0.00 24.48 30.56
C ASP A 59 -1.02 24.06 29.48
N SER A 60 -0.82 22.87 28.92
CA SER A 60 -1.73 22.29 27.93
C SER A 60 -3.06 21.84 28.52
N GLY A 61 -3.14 21.64 29.83
CA GLY A 61 -4.39 21.32 30.55
C GLY A 61 -5.20 22.53 30.97
N ALA A 62 -4.79 23.76 30.60
CA ALA A 62 -5.49 24.97 31.03
C ALA A 62 -6.91 25.06 30.42
N PRO A 63 -7.98 25.26 31.23
CA PRO A 63 -9.36 25.35 30.73
C PRO A 63 -9.58 26.46 29.70
N LEU A 64 -8.70 27.46 29.68
CA LEU A 64 -8.76 28.56 28.72
C LEU A 64 -8.52 28.08 27.28
N TRP A 65 -7.79 26.98 27.06
CA TRP A 65 -7.67 26.38 25.73
C TRP A 65 -9.01 25.92 25.19
N ASP A 66 -9.83 25.26 26.02
CA ASP A 66 -11.16 24.80 25.62
C ASP A 66 -12.09 25.99 25.40
N LEU A 67 -12.03 27.02 26.24
CA LEU A 67 -12.78 28.27 26.02
C LEU A 67 -12.42 28.93 24.69
N MET A 68 -11.13 28.98 24.34
CA MET A 68 -10.68 29.52 23.06
C MET A 68 -11.19 28.67 21.90
N ARG A 69 -11.22 27.33 22.04
CA ARG A 69 -11.73 26.42 21.00
C ARG A 69 -13.24 26.52 20.80
N GLU A 70 -13.99 26.74 21.86
CA GLU A 70 -15.45 26.89 21.83
C GLU A 70 -15.89 28.30 21.42
N ALA A 71 -15.01 29.29 21.61
CA ALA A 71 -15.28 30.66 21.18
C ALA A 71 -15.38 30.74 19.64
N GLY A 72 -16.32 31.56 19.16
CA GLY A 72 -16.46 31.89 17.74
C GLY A 72 -15.29 32.73 17.22
N ALA A 73 -15.46 33.35 16.04
CA ALA A 73 -14.40 34.12 15.38
C ALA A 73 -13.97 35.42 16.12
N ASP A 74 -14.60 35.75 17.25
CA ASP A 74 -14.35 36.96 18.05
C ASP A 74 -13.78 36.62 19.43
N GLY A 75 -13.20 37.63 20.10
CA GLY A 75 -12.71 37.50 21.48
C GLY A 75 -11.61 36.46 21.62
N TRP A 76 -11.84 35.43 22.45
CA TRP A 76 -10.88 34.36 22.73
C TRP A 76 -10.53 33.51 21.50
N GLY A 77 -11.48 33.29 20.59
CA GLY A 77 -11.21 32.55 19.35
C GLY A 77 -10.32 33.35 18.39
N ALA A 78 -10.58 34.66 18.26
CA ALA A 78 -9.72 35.58 17.51
C ALA A 78 -8.29 35.63 18.10
N LEU A 79 -8.17 35.63 19.43
CA LEU A 79 -6.89 35.59 20.10
C LEU A 79 -6.15 34.27 19.85
N GLY A 80 -6.84 33.13 19.88
CA GLY A 80 -6.24 31.83 19.54
C GLY A 80 -5.70 31.79 18.12
N ALA A 81 -6.50 32.25 17.15
CA ALA A 81 -6.06 32.37 15.76
C ALA A 81 -4.87 33.33 15.61
N PHE A 82 -4.87 34.45 16.35
CA PHE A 82 -3.73 35.37 16.37
C PHE A 82 -2.46 34.68 16.88
N LEU A 83 -2.53 34.03 18.05
CA LEU A 83 -1.39 33.34 18.66
C LEU A 83 -0.82 32.26 17.73
N ASP A 84 -1.70 31.49 17.08
CA ASP A 84 -1.32 30.46 16.11
C ASP A 84 -0.64 31.05 14.86
N SER A 85 -1.22 32.10 14.27
CA SER A 85 -0.68 32.78 13.09
C SER A 85 0.71 33.38 13.31
N ARG A 86 1.13 33.54 14.58
CA ARG A 86 2.43 34.04 15.01
C ARG A 86 3.35 32.95 15.55
N ALA A 87 2.98 31.68 15.41
CA ALA A 87 3.72 30.52 15.94
C ALA A 87 4.02 30.64 17.45
N LEU A 88 3.08 31.22 18.20
CA LEU A 88 3.16 31.33 19.67
C LEU A 88 2.53 30.14 20.38
N ILE A 89 1.99 29.17 19.65
CA ILE A 89 1.43 27.93 20.17
C ILE A 89 2.30 26.76 19.71
N SER A 90 2.73 25.92 20.65
CA SER A 90 3.41 24.65 20.38
C SER A 90 2.57 23.45 20.83
N GLU A 91 2.98 22.25 20.42
CA GLU A 91 2.41 20.98 20.87
C GLU A 91 3.22 20.42 22.06
N GLY A 92 2.54 19.99 23.12
CA GLY A 92 3.19 19.34 24.26
C GLY A 92 3.94 18.06 23.86
N HIS A 93 5.16 17.89 24.37
CA HIS A 93 6.02 16.73 24.02
C HIS A 93 5.90 15.54 24.98
N ASP A 94 5.19 15.69 26.10
CA ASP A 94 5.21 14.75 27.23
C ASP A 94 4.72 13.33 26.85
N GLU A 95 3.82 13.23 25.86
CA GLU A 95 3.28 11.94 25.39
C GLU A 95 4.05 11.33 24.22
N THR A 96 4.96 12.09 23.58
CA THR A 96 5.60 11.67 22.32
C THR A 96 6.43 10.40 22.50
N ARG A 97 7.25 10.36 23.56
CA ARG A 97 8.08 9.18 23.87
C ARG A 97 7.23 7.96 24.19
N GLN A 98 6.11 8.14 24.91
CA GLN A 98 5.20 7.05 25.25
C GLN A 98 4.47 6.52 24.01
N ALA A 99 4.03 7.42 23.11
CA ALA A 99 3.41 7.05 21.85
C ALA A 99 4.36 6.24 20.96
N LEU A 100 5.61 6.67 20.85
CA LEU A 100 6.66 5.96 20.12
C LEU A 100 6.91 4.57 20.72
N ALA A 101 7.07 4.46 22.04
CA ALA A 101 7.27 3.18 22.72
C ALA A 101 6.10 2.22 22.49
N ARG A 102 4.85 2.71 22.50
CA ARG A 102 3.66 1.91 22.16
C ARG A 102 3.71 1.40 20.72
N ARG A 103 4.15 2.23 19.76
CA ARG A 103 4.29 1.82 18.35
C ARG A 103 5.36 0.75 18.17
N ILE A 104 6.53 0.90 18.80
CA ILE A 104 7.61 -0.12 18.77
C ILE A 104 7.09 -1.44 19.35
N ALA A 105 6.44 -1.40 20.52
CA ALA A 105 5.89 -2.60 21.14
C ALA A 105 4.83 -3.30 20.28
N ALA A 106 4.02 -2.54 19.53
CA ALA A 106 3.02 -3.09 18.62
C ALA A 106 3.68 -3.83 17.43
N ILE A 107 4.73 -3.26 16.83
CA ILE A 107 5.46 -3.93 15.75
C ILE A 107 6.18 -5.17 16.26
N GLU A 108 6.80 -5.10 17.44
CA GLU A 108 7.45 -6.25 18.06
C GLU A 108 6.46 -7.40 18.31
N THR A 109 5.25 -7.07 18.76
CA THR A 109 4.15 -8.04 18.92
C THR A 109 3.72 -8.62 17.57
N CYS A 110 3.63 -7.79 16.53
CA CYS A 110 3.29 -8.21 15.17
C CYS A 110 4.34 -9.18 14.60
N ILE A 111 5.64 -8.87 14.75
CA ILE A 111 6.74 -9.74 14.33
C ILE A 111 6.66 -11.08 15.06
N ALA A 112 6.57 -11.07 16.39
CA ALA A 112 6.52 -12.30 17.18
C ALA A 112 5.29 -13.17 16.84
N GLY A 113 4.12 -12.54 16.68
CA GLY A 113 2.89 -13.21 16.29
C GLY A 113 2.97 -13.81 14.88
N THR A 114 3.57 -13.10 13.93
CA THR A 114 3.78 -13.57 12.55
C THR A 114 4.67 -14.80 12.53
N ILE A 115 5.80 -14.77 13.24
CA ILE A 115 6.74 -15.90 13.35
C ILE A 115 6.06 -17.13 13.97
N ALA A 116 5.27 -16.93 15.03
CA ALA A 116 4.53 -18.01 15.67
C ALA A 116 3.52 -18.65 14.68
N ALA A 117 2.74 -17.82 13.98
CA ALA A 117 1.72 -18.27 13.04
C ALA A 117 2.31 -19.09 11.88
N ILE A 118 3.43 -18.67 11.27
CA ILE A 118 4.01 -19.40 10.14
C ILE A 118 4.74 -20.70 10.53
N ARG A 119 5.15 -20.82 11.79
CA ARG A 119 5.77 -22.03 12.32
C ARG A 119 4.73 -23.05 12.76
N GLU A 120 3.51 -22.60 13.03
CA GLU A 120 2.41 -23.46 13.43
C GLU A 120 2.15 -24.52 12.34
N ASN A 121 2.18 -25.80 12.74
CA ASN A 121 1.94 -26.94 11.86
C ASN A 121 2.92 -27.12 10.68
N LEU A 122 4.04 -26.39 10.63
CA LEU A 122 5.04 -26.57 9.58
C LEU A 122 5.93 -27.79 9.90
N PRO A 123 6.08 -28.77 8.98
CA PRO A 123 6.95 -29.93 9.18
C PRO A 123 8.41 -29.55 9.47
N SER A 124 9.11 -30.36 10.27
CA SER A 124 10.49 -30.07 10.72
C SER A 124 11.47 -29.85 9.57
N ASP A 125 11.38 -30.61 8.48
CA ASP A 125 12.24 -30.44 7.30
C ASP A 125 11.98 -29.11 6.58
N ARG A 126 10.73 -28.62 6.60
CA ARG A 126 10.36 -27.30 6.07
C ARG A 126 10.80 -26.19 7.00
N LEU A 127 10.79 -26.39 8.32
CA LEU A 127 11.31 -25.42 9.30
C LEU A 127 12.82 -25.17 9.12
N GLU A 128 13.61 -26.20 8.83
CA GLU A 128 15.03 -26.05 8.52
C GLU A 128 15.25 -25.23 7.23
N ARG A 129 14.49 -25.54 6.17
CA ARG A 129 14.53 -24.75 4.92
C ARG A 129 14.08 -23.32 5.14
N LEU A 130 13.04 -23.09 5.95
CA LEU A 130 12.52 -21.77 6.30
C LEU A 130 13.62 -20.92 6.94
N ALA A 131 14.36 -21.46 7.91
CA ALA A 131 15.46 -20.76 8.57
C ALA A 131 16.62 -20.46 7.60
N ALA A 132 16.97 -21.40 6.71
CA ALA A 132 18.00 -21.19 5.70
C ALA A 132 17.61 -20.09 4.68
N HIS A 133 16.37 -20.10 4.19
CA HIS A 133 15.85 -19.07 3.31
C HIS A 133 15.76 -17.71 4.01
N ALA A 134 15.42 -17.69 5.30
CA ALA A 134 15.39 -16.45 6.08
C ALA A 134 16.77 -15.81 6.21
N ALA A 135 17.81 -16.62 6.46
CA ALA A 135 19.19 -16.15 6.52
C ALA A 135 19.66 -15.57 5.17
N LEU A 136 19.31 -16.23 4.05
CA LEU A 136 19.57 -15.73 2.70
C LEU A 136 18.91 -14.36 2.49
N LEU A 137 17.59 -14.28 2.72
CA LEU A 137 16.82 -13.05 2.47
C LEU A 137 17.24 -11.92 3.41
N ARG A 138 17.68 -12.21 4.63
CA ARG A 138 18.24 -11.19 5.51
C ARG A 138 19.52 -10.57 4.94
N ALA A 139 20.38 -11.37 4.33
CA ALA A 139 21.55 -10.85 3.65
C ALA A 139 21.14 -9.92 2.50
N GLU A 140 20.12 -10.30 1.72
CA GLU A 140 19.55 -9.46 0.66
C GLU A 140 18.90 -8.18 1.17
N ALA A 141 18.18 -8.21 2.30
CA ALA A 141 17.58 -7.02 2.91
C ALA A 141 18.65 -6.02 3.37
N ASN A 142 19.76 -6.52 3.91
CA ASN A 142 20.89 -5.71 4.37
C ASN A 142 21.80 -5.23 3.23
N ALA A 143 21.69 -5.82 2.04
CA ALA A 143 22.49 -5.41 0.90
C ALA A 143 22.10 -3.99 0.46
N THR A 144 23.10 -3.12 0.31
CA THR A 144 22.94 -1.84 -0.38
C THR A 144 22.80 -2.14 -1.87
N LEU A 145 21.60 -2.06 -2.43
CA LEU A 145 21.43 -2.14 -3.88
C LEU A 145 21.90 -0.82 -4.50
N PRO A 146 22.84 -0.83 -5.47
CA PRO A 146 23.08 0.31 -6.33
C PRO A 146 21.76 0.77 -6.98
N ALA A 147 21.57 2.08 -7.16
CA ALA A 147 20.37 2.64 -7.80
C ALA A 147 20.07 2.04 -9.19
N ASP A 148 21.09 1.51 -9.88
CA ASP A 148 21.00 0.92 -11.22
C ASP A 148 21.01 -0.63 -11.24
N ALA A 149 20.97 -1.31 -10.08
CA ALA A 149 21.16 -2.76 -10.02
C ALA A 149 20.00 -3.58 -10.63
N LEU A 150 18.80 -3.00 -10.68
CA LEU A 150 17.60 -3.63 -11.26
C LEU A 150 17.58 -3.37 -12.79
N GLY A 151 18.50 -4.01 -13.48
CA GLY A 151 18.66 -3.92 -14.94
C GLY A 151 19.85 -4.70 -15.51
N THR A 152 20.60 -5.41 -14.67
CA THR A 152 21.81 -6.18 -15.02
C THR A 152 21.78 -7.61 -14.43
N THR A 153 22.88 -8.36 -14.54
CA THR A 153 23.09 -9.68 -13.90
C THR A 153 22.58 -9.69 -12.46
N GLY A 154 21.69 -10.62 -12.12
CA GLY A 154 21.08 -10.70 -10.78
C GLY A 154 19.66 -10.14 -10.67
N ASP A 155 18.99 -9.79 -11.79
CA ASP A 155 17.60 -9.34 -11.79
C ASP A 155 16.67 -10.46 -11.24
N PRO A 156 15.97 -10.27 -10.09
CA PRO A 156 15.07 -11.28 -9.53
C PRO A 156 13.88 -11.58 -10.45
N PHE A 157 13.59 -10.73 -11.43
CA PHE A 157 12.55 -11.00 -12.42
C PHE A 157 12.93 -12.12 -13.41
N ASP A 158 14.21 -12.49 -13.49
CA ASP A 158 14.72 -13.56 -14.35
C ASP A 158 14.66 -14.94 -13.66
N ALA A 159 13.93 -15.87 -14.28
CA ALA A 159 13.79 -17.23 -13.77
C ALA A 159 15.11 -18.03 -13.76
N ASP A 160 16.07 -17.67 -14.61
CA ASP A 160 17.40 -18.29 -14.63
C ASP A 160 18.28 -17.80 -13.48
N VAL A 161 18.02 -16.59 -12.97
CA VAL A 161 18.73 -16.02 -11.81
C VAL A 161 18.15 -16.56 -10.51
N GLN A 162 16.82 -16.56 -10.39
CA GLN A 162 16.13 -17.05 -9.19
C GLN A 162 14.97 -17.97 -9.59
N PRO A 163 15.19 -19.30 -9.60
CA PRO A 163 14.18 -20.28 -10.01
C PRO A 163 13.09 -20.51 -8.95
N ASN A 164 13.23 -19.96 -7.75
CA ASN A 164 12.20 -19.96 -6.71
C ASN A 164 11.39 -18.65 -6.78
N PHE A 165 10.14 -18.75 -7.22
CA PHE A 165 9.23 -17.62 -7.40
C PHE A 165 9.11 -16.76 -6.13
N PHE A 166 8.93 -17.38 -4.97
CA PHE A 166 8.69 -16.65 -3.73
C PHE A 166 9.94 -15.98 -3.17
N LEU A 167 11.12 -16.59 -3.35
CA LEU A 167 12.38 -15.89 -3.03
C LEU A 167 12.59 -14.70 -3.96
N ALA A 168 12.33 -14.87 -5.26
CA ALA A 168 12.42 -13.77 -6.23
C ALA A 168 11.44 -12.63 -5.89
N LEU A 169 10.20 -12.98 -5.54
CA LEU A 169 9.17 -12.05 -5.08
C LEU A 169 9.66 -11.24 -3.89
N ILE A 170 10.12 -11.89 -2.81
CA ILE A 170 10.57 -11.18 -1.60
C ILE A 170 11.78 -10.28 -1.89
N VAL A 171 12.71 -10.68 -2.76
CA VAL A 171 13.83 -9.82 -3.17
C VAL A 171 13.32 -8.59 -3.93
N ALA A 172 12.33 -8.74 -4.82
CA ALA A 172 11.70 -7.61 -5.51
C ALA A 172 10.93 -6.71 -4.52
N GLU A 173 10.22 -7.29 -3.55
CA GLU A 173 9.57 -6.55 -2.46
C GLU A 173 10.55 -5.73 -1.63
N PHE A 174 11.75 -6.25 -1.34
CA PHE A 174 12.77 -5.46 -0.67
C PHE A 174 13.24 -4.28 -1.50
N ALA A 175 13.22 -4.36 -2.82
CA ALA A 175 13.50 -3.19 -3.66
C ALA A 175 12.38 -2.15 -3.58
N TYR A 176 11.12 -2.59 -3.47
CA TYR A 176 9.98 -1.72 -3.21
C TYR A 176 10.05 -1.09 -1.81
N PHE A 177 10.25 -1.88 -0.76
CA PHE A 177 10.31 -1.38 0.63
C PHE A 177 11.42 -0.36 0.84
N ARG A 178 12.59 -0.52 0.18
CA ARG A 178 13.66 0.49 0.25
C ARG A 178 13.20 1.88 -0.19
N GLN A 179 12.30 1.96 -1.16
CA GLN A 179 11.84 3.22 -1.75
C GLN A 179 10.56 3.72 -1.09
N SER A 180 9.63 2.82 -0.81
CA SER A 180 8.24 3.16 -0.46
C SER A 180 7.84 2.78 0.97
N ALA A 181 8.55 1.85 1.62
CA ALA A 181 8.19 1.35 2.95
C ALA A 181 9.44 0.98 3.80
N PRO A 182 10.36 1.92 4.09
CA PRO A 182 11.63 1.64 4.76
C PRO A 182 11.46 1.06 6.17
N LEU A 183 10.39 1.42 6.89
CA LEU A 183 10.08 0.81 8.19
C LEU A 183 9.82 -0.70 8.05
N THR A 184 9.08 -1.09 7.02
CA THR A 184 8.79 -2.50 6.71
C THR A 184 10.07 -3.26 6.41
N LEU A 185 11.02 -2.69 5.65
CA LEU A 185 12.30 -3.35 5.37
C LEU A 185 13.06 -3.68 6.66
N VAL A 186 13.12 -2.73 7.59
CA VAL A 186 13.78 -2.92 8.89
C VAL A 186 13.06 -3.99 9.72
N ALA A 187 11.73 -3.91 9.82
CA ALA A 187 10.92 -4.88 10.55
C ALA A 187 11.02 -6.29 9.95
N ALA A 188 11.01 -6.43 8.62
CA ALA A 188 11.21 -7.69 7.92
C ALA A 188 12.61 -8.25 8.17
N GLY A 189 13.65 -7.40 8.19
CA GLY A 189 15.01 -7.81 8.56
C GLY A 189 15.11 -8.38 9.97
N VAL A 190 14.45 -7.76 10.95
CA VAL A 190 14.34 -8.28 12.33
C VAL A 190 13.58 -9.61 12.36
N MET A 191 12.45 -9.70 11.67
CA MET A 191 11.66 -10.93 11.57
C MET A 191 12.48 -12.08 10.99
N LEU A 192 13.18 -11.84 9.88
CA LEU A 192 14.03 -12.86 9.23
C LEU A 192 15.21 -13.29 10.11
N ALA A 193 15.82 -12.36 10.84
CA ALA A 193 16.88 -12.68 11.81
C ALA A 193 16.36 -13.64 12.89
N ARG A 194 15.19 -13.35 13.47
CA ARG A 194 14.54 -14.22 14.48
C ARG A 194 14.12 -15.58 13.93
N ILE A 195 13.65 -15.62 12.67
CA ILE A 195 13.34 -16.90 12.01
C ILE A 195 14.60 -17.74 11.83
N ALA A 196 15.72 -17.10 11.49
CA ALA A 196 17.04 -17.73 11.35
C ALA A 196 17.71 -18.11 12.69
N GLY A 197 17.15 -17.68 13.83
CA GLY A 197 17.62 -18.05 15.17
C GLY A 197 18.35 -16.95 15.95
N ASP A 198 18.41 -15.74 15.42
CA ASP A 198 19.07 -14.61 16.08
C ASP A 198 18.13 -13.84 17.02
N ASP A 199 18.67 -13.30 18.11
CA ASP A 199 17.96 -12.39 19.01
C ASP A 199 18.08 -10.94 18.51
N ALA A 200 17.34 -10.62 17.44
CA ALA A 200 17.30 -9.29 16.85
C ALA A 200 16.13 -8.46 17.41
N THR A 201 16.30 -7.15 17.50
CA THR A 201 15.26 -6.17 17.90
C THR A 201 15.24 -4.99 16.94
N LEU A 202 14.14 -4.23 16.93
CA LEU A 202 14.08 -2.99 16.16
C LEU A 202 15.16 -2.00 16.65
N PRO A 203 15.97 -1.42 15.75
CA PRO A 203 16.95 -0.43 16.13
C PRO A 203 16.29 0.91 16.47
N GLU A 204 16.71 1.55 17.55
CA GLU A 204 16.27 2.90 17.94
C GLU A 204 17.13 3.97 17.25
N THR A 205 16.99 4.11 15.93
CA THR A 205 17.66 5.16 15.14
C THR A 205 16.69 6.25 14.73
N ASP A 206 17.19 7.47 14.47
CA ASP A 206 16.36 8.60 14.03
C ASP A 206 15.53 8.27 12.78
N ALA A 207 16.10 7.55 11.82
CA ALA A 207 15.41 7.11 10.61
C ALA A 207 14.24 6.14 10.91
N VAL A 208 14.40 5.24 11.89
CA VAL A 208 13.31 4.36 12.33
C VAL A 208 12.25 5.14 13.08
N ILE A 209 12.63 6.10 13.92
CA ILE A 209 11.68 6.96 14.65
C ILE A 209 10.86 7.83 13.69
N GLU A 210 11.50 8.41 12.68
CA GLU A 210 10.83 9.14 11.61
C GLU A 210 9.84 8.22 10.86
N ALA A 211 10.30 7.05 10.43
CA ALA A 211 9.47 6.11 9.70
C ALA A 211 8.28 5.60 10.55
N LEU A 212 8.50 5.34 11.84
CA LEU A 212 7.44 5.00 12.81
C LEU A 212 6.37 6.08 12.90
N SER A 213 6.66 7.31 12.52
CA SER A 213 5.74 8.44 12.58
C SER A 213 4.95 8.63 11.28
N LEU A 214 5.51 8.22 10.14
CA LEU A 214 5.00 8.53 8.80
C LEU A 214 4.23 7.38 8.12
N TYR A 215 4.58 6.13 8.39
CA TYR A 215 4.02 4.98 7.66
C TYR A 215 2.81 4.34 8.37
N ASP A 216 1.90 3.76 7.58
CA ASP A 216 0.70 3.09 8.08
C ASP A 216 1.07 1.73 8.72
N PRO A 217 0.70 1.49 10.00
CA PRO A 217 0.89 0.19 10.64
C PRO A 217 0.22 -0.99 9.91
N ARG A 218 -0.89 -0.76 9.21
CA ARG A 218 -1.63 -1.80 8.48
C ARG A 218 -0.86 -2.30 7.27
N ASP A 219 -0.19 -1.40 6.55
CA ASP A 219 0.68 -1.78 5.42
C ASP A 219 1.88 -2.56 5.92
N LEU A 220 2.48 -2.11 7.04
CA LEU A 220 3.56 -2.86 7.68
C LEU A 220 3.12 -4.28 8.04
N GLU A 221 1.94 -4.43 8.64
CA GLU A 221 1.40 -5.74 8.98
C GLU A 221 1.18 -6.63 7.74
N SER A 222 0.58 -6.06 6.69
CA SER A 222 0.32 -6.76 5.43
C SER A 222 1.62 -7.21 4.75
N HIS A 223 2.64 -6.35 4.73
CA HIS A 223 3.95 -6.68 4.19
C HIS A 223 4.71 -7.72 5.03
N LEU A 224 4.64 -7.67 6.36
CA LEU A 224 5.25 -8.70 7.22
C LEU A 224 4.58 -10.05 6.96
N TRP A 225 3.24 -10.07 6.85
CA TRP A 225 2.50 -11.27 6.51
C TRP A 225 2.85 -11.81 5.11
N LEU A 226 2.97 -10.92 4.12
CA LEU A 226 3.45 -11.24 2.77
C LEU A 226 4.82 -11.94 2.81
N VAL A 227 5.81 -11.30 3.44
CA VAL A 227 7.19 -11.85 3.51
C VAL A 227 7.18 -13.19 4.22
N ALA A 228 6.46 -13.30 5.33
CA ALA A 228 6.37 -14.52 6.12
C ALA A 228 5.70 -15.67 5.35
N ARG A 229 4.58 -15.41 4.67
CA ARG A 229 3.87 -16.41 3.86
C ARG A 229 4.67 -16.82 2.64
N GLY A 230 5.25 -15.85 1.91
CA GLY A 230 6.15 -16.12 0.79
C GLY A 230 7.35 -16.96 1.23
N LEU A 231 7.90 -16.71 2.41
CA LEU A 231 8.98 -17.52 2.97
C LEU A 231 8.53 -18.96 3.23
N VAL A 232 7.34 -19.18 3.79
CA VAL A 232 6.77 -20.53 3.93
C VAL A 232 6.63 -21.19 2.56
N ASP A 233 6.00 -20.52 1.60
CA ASP A 233 5.73 -21.08 0.28
C ASP A 233 7.00 -21.38 -0.52
N SER A 234 8.06 -20.61 -0.29
CA SER A 234 9.38 -20.86 -0.89
C SER A 234 9.98 -22.23 -0.52
N THR A 235 9.51 -22.87 0.56
CA THR A 235 10.03 -24.17 1.03
C THR A 235 9.29 -25.38 0.46
N GLY A 236 8.23 -25.16 -0.32
CA GLY A 236 7.39 -26.19 -0.92
C GLY A 236 7.66 -26.42 -2.42
N ASP A 237 7.10 -27.49 -2.97
CA ASP A 237 7.36 -27.91 -4.36
C ASP A 237 6.80 -26.93 -5.41
N ALA A 238 5.71 -26.25 -5.06
CA ALA A 238 5.07 -25.24 -5.91
C ALA A 238 5.87 -23.91 -6.01
N ALA A 239 7.01 -23.81 -5.30
CA ALA A 239 7.85 -22.61 -5.30
C ALA A 239 8.56 -22.36 -6.64
N ARG A 240 8.69 -23.38 -7.49
CA ARG A 240 9.39 -23.26 -8.78
C ARG A 240 8.64 -22.30 -9.72
N ARG A 241 9.38 -21.44 -10.41
CA ARG A 241 8.89 -20.59 -11.51
C ARG A 241 8.14 -21.40 -12.55
N PHE A 242 7.07 -20.84 -13.11
CA PHE A 242 6.41 -21.45 -14.25
C PHE A 242 7.31 -21.43 -15.48
N SER A 243 7.16 -22.44 -16.34
CA SER A 243 7.91 -22.49 -17.60
C SER A 243 7.42 -21.38 -18.51
N THR A 244 8.32 -20.54 -19.01
CA THR A 244 8.00 -19.46 -19.94
C THR A 244 8.71 -19.67 -21.27
N PRO A 245 8.17 -19.13 -22.38
CA PRO A 245 8.90 -19.15 -23.64
C PRO A 245 10.21 -18.37 -23.49
N PRO A 246 11.29 -18.77 -24.19
CA PRO A 246 12.57 -18.08 -24.10
C PRO A 246 12.44 -16.64 -24.58
N VAL A 247 13.16 -15.73 -23.93
CA VAL A 247 13.21 -14.32 -24.35
C VAL A 247 13.85 -14.25 -25.75
N PRO A 248 13.11 -13.82 -26.78
CA PRO A 248 13.64 -13.79 -28.14
C PRO A 248 14.73 -12.72 -28.28
N ASP A 249 15.74 -13.01 -29.10
CA ASP A 249 16.70 -12.01 -29.57
C ASP A 249 16.05 -11.17 -30.67
N LEU A 250 15.64 -9.96 -30.31
CA LEU A 250 14.88 -9.06 -31.18
C LEU A 250 15.76 -7.88 -31.62
N PRO A 251 15.69 -7.46 -32.90
CA PRO A 251 16.30 -6.20 -33.30
C PRO A 251 15.58 -5.02 -32.60
N MET A 252 16.10 -3.80 -32.74
CA MET A 252 15.36 -2.62 -32.31
C MET A 252 14.02 -2.52 -33.04
N LEU A 253 12.93 -2.38 -32.31
CA LEU A 253 11.56 -2.34 -32.85
C LEU A 253 10.87 -1.02 -32.53
N PRO A 254 9.95 -0.52 -33.38
CA PRO A 254 8.98 0.49 -32.99
C PRO A 254 8.12 0.01 -31.81
N GLY A 255 7.61 0.95 -31.00
CA GLY A 255 6.85 0.63 -29.79
C GLY A 255 5.67 -0.31 -30.02
N LEU A 256 4.81 -0.02 -30.99
CA LEU A 256 3.65 -0.87 -31.32
C LEU A 256 4.02 -2.29 -31.73
N GLU A 257 5.07 -2.46 -32.53
CA GLU A 257 5.50 -3.80 -32.96
C GLU A 257 6.10 -4.58 -31.80
N PHE A 258 6.81 -3.92 -30.88
CA PHE A 258 7.25 -4.56 -29.65
C PHE A 258 6.07 -4.98 -28.77
N MET A 259 5.09 -4.09 -28.54
CA MET A 259 3.90 -4.40 -27.74
C MET A 259 3.12 -5.58 -28.33
N ARG A 260 2.88 -5.60 -29.65
CA ARG A 260 2.22 -6.72 -30.33
C ARG A 260 2.94 -8.05 -30.11
N ARG A 261 4.28 -8.06 -30.15
CA ARG A 261 5.08 -9.28 -29.88
C ARG A 261 4.98 -9.72 -28.43
N LEU A 262 5.01 -8.76 -27.51
CA LEU A 262 4.87 -9.02 -26.09
C LEU A 262 3.51 -9.64 -25.77
N GLU A 263 2.42 -9.17 -26.36
CA GLU A 263 1.10 -9.79 -26.18
C GLU A 263 1.03 -11.23 -26.71
N VAL A 264 1.66 -11.51 -27.87
CA VAL A 264 1.76 -12.89 -28.40
C VAL A 264 2.51 -13.78 -27.42
N LEU A 265 3.59 -13.26 -26.80
CA LEU A 265 4.35 -13.99 -25.80
C LEU A 265 3.53 -14.26 -24.54
N THR A 266 2.80 -13.26 -24.04
CA THR A 266 1.88 -13.38 -22.89
C THR A 266 0.85 -14.47 -23.13
N ARG A 267 0.17 -14.45 -24.28
CA ARG A 267 -0.78 -15.51 -24.68
C ARG A 267 -0.13 -16.89 -24.72
N SER A 268 1.08 -16.97 -25.29
CA SER A 268 1.82 -18.23 -25.37
C SER A 268 2.19 -18.77 -23.99
N ALA A 269 2.55 -17.89 -23.05
CA ALA A 269 2.87 -18.26 -21.67
C ALA A 269 1.61 -18.76 -20.94
N LEU A 270 0.50 -18.00 -20.99
CA LEU A 270 -0.77 -18.41 -20.37
C LEU A 270 -1.25 -19.75 -20.90
N ALA A 271 -1.21 -19.96 -22.23
CA ALA A 271 -1.57 -21.22 -22.85
C ALA A 271 -0.69 -22.40 -22.38
N ALA A 272 0.60 -22.15 -22.14
CA ALA A 272 1.53 -23.17 -21.65
C ALA A 272 1.31 -23.52 -20.17
N TRP A 273 0.87 -22.56 -19.35
CA TRP A 273 0.55 -22.78 -17.94
C TRP A 273 -0.79 -23.50 -17.75
N GLY A 274 -1.70 -23.29 -18.70
CA GLY A 274 -3.03 -23.89 -18.69
C GLY A 274 -4.03 -23.09 -17.86
N GLU A 275 -5.20 -23.71 -17.66
CA GLU A 275 -6.32 -23.11 -16.95
C GLU A 275 -5.96 -22.88 -15.47
N ASN A 276 -6.34 -21.72 -14.93
CA ASN A 276 -6.08 -21.42 -13.53
C ASN A 276 -6.97 -22.26 -12.60
N ALA A 277 -6.46 -22.62 -11.42
CA ALA A 277 -7.20 -23.41 -10.43
C ALA A 277 -8.49 -22.70 -9.98
N TYR A 278 -8.46 -21.37 -9.86
CA TYR A 278 -9.63 -20.55 -9.56
C TYR A 278 -10.74 -20.77 -10.58
N VAL A 279 -10.41 -20.69 -11.88
CA VAL A 279 -11.37 -20.87 -12.98
C VAL A 279 -11.99 -22.25 -12.94
N THR A 280 -11.16 -23.29 -12.75
CA THR A 280 -11.63 -24.67 -12.68
C THR A 280 -12.63 -24.87 -11.54
N LEU A 281 -12.37 -24.27 -10.37
CA LEU A 281 -13.27 -24.34 -9.22
C LEU A 281 -14.53 -23.51 -9.42
N LEU A 282 -14.42 -22.33 -10.04
CA LEU A 282 -15.55 -21.47 -10.36
C LEU A 282 -16.52 -22.16 -11.34
N ASP A 283 -16.00 -22.75 -12.42
CA ASP A 283 -16.82 -23.49 -13.39
C ASP A 283 -17.55 -24.67 -12.73
N ALA A 284 -16.90 -25.36 -11.78
CA ALA A 284 -17.50 -26.46 -11.03
C ALA A 284 -18.62 -26.03 -10.05
N LEU A 285 -18.67 -24.75 -9.65
CA LEU A 285 -19.77 -24.21 -8.86
C LEU A 285 -21.07 -24.09 -9.66
N GLY A 286 -20.98 -23.85 -10.97
CA GLY A 286 -22.14 -23.51 -11.79
C GLY A 286 -22.74 -22.16 -11.38
N ASP A 287 -24.02 -22.13 -11.07
CA ASP A 287 -24.76 -20.93 -10.65
C ASP A 287 -24.93 -20.79 -9.13
N ARG A 288 -24.19 -21.58 -8.35
CA ARG A 288 -24.29 -21.61 -6.89
C ARG A 288 -23.41 -20.53 -6.26
N TRP A 289 -23.97 -19.81 -5.29
CA TRP A 289 -23.20 -18.93 -4.42
C TRP A 289 -22.16 -19.71 -3.60
N SER A 290 -20.97 -19.14 -3.50
CA SER A 290 -19.85 -19.62 -2.70
C SER A 290 -18.96 -18.44 -2.29
N PRO A 291 -18.24 -18.51 -1.15
CA PRO A 291 -17.20 -17.54 -0.84
C PRO A 291 -16.16 -17.35 -1.97
N LEU A 292 -15.95 -18.36 -2.83
CA LEU A 292 -15.10 -18.27 -4.01
C LEU A 292 -15.55 -17.17 -5.01
N VAL A 293 -16.84 -16.84 -5.04
CA VAL A 293 -17.39 -15.75 -5.85
C VAL A 293 -17.18 -14.39 -5.18
N GLY A 294 -17.36 -14.32 -3.86
CA GLY A 294 -17.21 -13.06 -3.10
C GLY A 294 -15.76 -12.64 -2.86
N GLY A 295 -14.85 -13.61 -2.76
CA GLY A 295 -13.42 -13.40 -2.50
C GLY A 295 -12.73 -12.40 -3.43
N PRO A 296 -12.86 -12.52 -4.77
CA PRO A 296 -12.25 -11.60 -5.72
C PRO A 296 -12.58 -10.13 -5.45
N PHE A 297 -13.82 -9.79 -5.10
CA PHE A 297 -14.24 -8.40 -4.84
C PHE A 297 -13.59 -7.82 -3.57
N ILE A 298 -13.36 -8.66 -2.55
CA ILE A 298 -12.61 -8.25 -1.35
C ILE A 298 -11.15 -7.94 -1.72
N GLU A 299 -10.52 -8.82 -2.51
CA GLU A 299 -9.14 -8.61 -2.92
C GLU A 299 -9.00 -7.44 -3.91
N GLN A 300 -9.95 -7.30 -4.84
CA GLN A 300 -10.04 -6.18 -5.77
C GLN A 300 -10.28 -4.85 -5.07
N TYR A 301 -11.10 -4.81 -4.01
CA TYR A 301 -11.23 -3.62 -3.16
C TYR A 301 -9.87 -3.18 -2.61
N HIS A 302 -9.06 -4.11 -2.11
CA HIS A 302 -7.73 -3.79 -1.62
C HIS A 302 -6.76 -3.33 -2.70
N VAL A 303 -6.83 -3.94 -3.89
CA VAL A 303 -6.02 -3.54 -5.05
C VAL A 303 -6.42 -2.14 -5.54
N THR A 304 -7.72 -1.88 -5.71
CA THR A 304 -8.27 -0.61 -6.23
C THR A 304 -7.98 0.56 -5.28
N CYS A 305 -8.05 0.37 -3.97
CA CYS A 305 -7.65 1.39 -2.98
C CYS A 305 -6.23 1.93 -3.19
N ARG A 306 -5.33 1.10 -3.74
CA ARG A 306 -3.92 1.44 -3.97
C ARG A 306 -3.57 1.53 -5.45
N PHE A 307 -4.52 1.37 -6.36
CA PHE A 307 -4.23 1.24 -7.78
C PHE A 307 -3.63 2.52 -8.37
N VAL A 308 -4.06 3.68 -7.87
CA VAL A 308 -3.47 4.99 -8.20
C VAL A 308 -1.97 5.08 -7.90
N GLU A 309 -1.45 4.29 -6.95
CA GLU A 309 -0.02 4.21 -6.62
C GLU A 309 0.79 3.62 -7.77
N ILE A 310 0.21 2.75 -8.59
CA ILE A 310 0.87 2.12 -9.74
C ILE A 310 1.18 3.17 -10.82
N VAL A 311 0.26 4.14 -11.01
CA VAL A 311 0.38 5.18 -12.04
C VAL A 311 1.24 6.35 -11.56
N ALA A 312 1.21 6.65 -10.25
CA ALA A 312 1.84 7.83 -9.66
C ALA A 312 3.34 8.01 -10.00
N PRO A 313 4.21 6.98 -9.99
CA PRO A 313 5.61 7.11 -10.39
C PRO A 313 5.79 7.70 -11.79
N SER A 314 4.93 7.33 -12.74
CA SER A 314 4.98 7.81 -14.12
C SER A 314 4.68 9.31 -14.22
N LEU A 315 3.85 9.87 -13.33
CA LEU A 315 3.50 11.30 -13.32
C LEU A 315 4.67 12.20 -12.96
N SER A 316 5.62 11.70 -12.18
CA SER A 316 6.85 12.43 -11.80
C SER A 316 7.88 12.51 -12.93
N ARG A 317 7.75 11.65 -13.95
CA ARG A 317 8.71 11.55 -15.05
C ARG A 317 8.46 12.62 -16.10
N ARG A 318 9.54 13.12 -16.72
CA ARG A 318 9.47 14.05 -17.86
C ARG A 318 9.21 13.30 -19.17
N LEU A 319 8.07 12.60 -19.24
CA LEU A 319 7.63 11.91 -20.45
C LEU A 319 7.29 12.92 -21.57
N ILE A 320 7.32 12.46 -22.82
CA ILE A 320 6.83 13.26 -23.95
C ILE A 320 5.35 13.61 -23.76
N ALA A 321 4.91 14.71 -24.36
CA ALA A 321 3.59 15.29 -24.09
C ALA A 321 2.41 14.30 -24.23
N PRO A 322 2.33 13.44 -25.28
CA PRO A 322 1.24 12.47 -25.41
C PRO A 322 1.22 11.44 -24.28
N LEU A 323 2.37 10.83 -23.97
CA LEU A 323 2.50 9.87 -22.87
C LEU A 323 2.17 10.50 -21.52
N ARG A 324 2.64 11.73 -21.27
CA ARG A 324 2.32 12.44 -20.04
C ARG A 324 0.81 12.69 -19.91
N ALA A 325 0.16 13.16 -20.96
CA ALA A 325 -1.29 13.40 -20.96
C ALA A 325 -2.07 12.11 -20.69
N MET A 326 -1.65 10.99 -21.29
CA MET A 326 -2.24 9.68 -21.07
C MET A 326 -2.11 9.22 -19.61
N MET A 327 -0.92 9.34 -18.99
CA MET A 327 -0.74 8.93 -17.59
C MET A 327 -1.57 9.79 -16.62
N PHE A 328 -1.71 11.10 -16.88
CA PHE A 328 -2.59 11.96 -16.08
C PHE A 328 -4.07 11.60 -16.25
N ARG A 329 -4.49 11.26 -17.48
CA ARG A 329 -5.85 10.80 -17.75
C ARG A 329 -6.12 9.50 -16.98
N TYR A 330 -5.26 8.50 -17.16
CA TYR A 330 -5.39 7.20 -16.50
C TYR A 330 -5.41 7.33 -14.97
N TYR A 331 -4.51 8.13 -14.40
CA TYR A 331 -4.58 8.44 -12.96
C TYR A 331 -5.92 9.04 -12.54
N GLY A 332 -6.46 9.98 -13.32
CA GLY A 332 -7.75 10.61 -13.02
C GLY A 332 -8.95 9.69 -13.19
N GLU A 333 -8.86 8.72 -14.12
CA GLU A 333 -9.85 7.64 -14.31
C GLU A 333 -9.86 6.75 -13.06
N GLU A 334 -8.69 6.30 -12.58
CA GLU A 334 -8.60 5.36 -11.44
C GLU A 334 -8.93 5.93 -10.06
N VAL A 335 -8.96 7.26 -9.89
CA VAL A 335 -9.28 7.88 -8.60
C VAL A 335 -10.76 7.64 -8.24
N GLY A 336 -10.99 6.93 -7.14
CA GLY A 336 -12.34 6.64 -6.63
C GLY A 336 -12.93 5.32 -7.13
N HIS A 337 -12.21 4.55 -7.95
CA HIS A 337 -12.65 3.25 -8.44
C HIS A 337 -12.90 2.24 -7.33
N GLU A 338 -12.25 2.38 -6.17
CA GLU A 338 -12.49 1.53 -5.00
C GLU A 338 -13.93 1.59 -4.47
N ALA A 339 -14.68 2.64 -4.82
CA ALA A 339 -16.07 2.79 -4.43
C ALA A 339 -16.97 1.69 -5.05
N PHE A 340 -16.69 1.24 -6.27
CA PHE A 340 -17.45 0.16 -6.93
C PHE A 340 -17.26 -1.17 -6.20
N GLU A 341 -16.01 -1.49 -5.85
CA GLU A 341 -15.68 -2.71 -5.11
C GLU A 341 -16.21 -2.69 -3.68
N SER A 342 -16.15 -1.53 -3.01
CA SER A 342 -16.77 -1.34 -1.70
C SER A 342 -18.28 -1.56 -1.75
N ALA A 343 -18.97 -0.98 -2.74
CA ALA A 343 -20.42 -1.15 -2.91
C ALA A 343 -20.79 -2.63 -3.13
N THR A 344 -20.03 -3.34 -3.96
CA THR A 344 -20.21 -4.78 -4.18
C THR A 344 -19.98 -5.58 -2.90
N CYS A 345 -18.91 -5.28 -2.15
CA CYS A 345 -18.65 -5.92 -0.85
C CYS A 345 -19.79 -5.69 0.15
N GLN A 346 -20.34 -4.48 0.21
CA GLN A 346 -21.47 -4.14 1.08
C GLN A 346 -22.73 -4.91 0.70
N ALA A 347 -23.01 -5.07 -0.59
CA ALA A 347 -24.13 -5.87 -1.07
C ALA A 347 -23.98 -7.36 -0.72
N LEU A 348 -22.74 -7.84 -0.61
CA LEU A 348 -22.41 -9.17 -0.10
C LEU A 348 -22.46 -9.30 1.44
N GLY A 349 -22.86 -8.24 2.14
CA GLY A 349 -23.00 -8.21 3.60
C GLY A 349 -21.70 -7.93 4.35
N ILE A 350 -20.64 -7.49 3.67
CA ILE A 350 -19.37 -7.13 4.28
C ILE A 350 -19.42 -5.67 4.72
N THR A 351 -19.17 -5.41 6.00
CA THR A 351 -19.18 -4.04 6.52
C THR A 351 -17.89 -3.30 6.16
N GLN A 352 -17.95 -1.98 5.98
CA GLN A 352 -16.75 -1.14 5.79
C GLN A 352 -15.75 -1.34 6.93
N ALA A 353 -16.22 -1.44 8.18
CA ALA A 353 -15.37 -1.71 9.33
C ALA A 353 -14.67 -3.09 9.28
N ALA A 354 -15.21 -4.06 8.55
CA ALA A 354 -14.54 -5.34 8.30
C ALA A 354 -13.47 -5.18 7.21
N LEU A 355 -13.78 -4.47 6.12
CA LEU A 355 -12.81 -4.14 5.07
C LEU A 355 -11.63 -3.33 5.63
N ASP A 356 -11.88 -2.41 6.55
CA ASP A 356 -10.83 -1.59 7.19
C ASP A 356 -9.91 -2.41 8.12
N LYS A 357 -10.42 -3.53 8.64
CA LYS A 357 -9.66 -4.44 9.52
C LYS A 357 -9.00 -5.60 8.79
N ALA A 358 -9.54 -5.98 7.64
CA ALA A 358 -8.98 -7.03 6.81
C ALA A 358 -7.60 -6.59 6.28
N ILE A 359 -6.75 -7.56 5.98
CA ILE A 359 -5.53 -7.34 5.19
C ILE A 359 -5.67 -8.11 3.88
N PRO A 360 -5.09 -7.63 2.78
CA PRO A 360 -5.19 -8.34 1.51
C PRO A 360 -4.45 -9.68 1.59
N LEU A 361 -4.83 -10.64 0.75
CA LEU A 361 -4.05 -11.86 0.60
C LEU A 361 -2.61 -11.49 0.14
N PRO A 362 -1.58 -12.21 0.62
CA PRO A 362 -0.18 -11.89 0.35
C PRO A 362 0.13 -11.49 -1.10
N LEU A 363 -0.26 -12.31 -2.07
CA LEU A 363 0.07 -12.04 -3.47
C LEU A 363 -0.68 -10.84 -4.08
N HIS A 364 -1.79 -10.38 -3.48
CA HIS A 364 -2.47 -9.16 -3.91
C HIS A 364 -1.80 -7.90 -3.35
N VAL A 365 -1.21 -7.99 -2.14
CA VAL A 365 -0.32 -6.94 -1.63
C VAL A 365 0.86 -6.77 -2.60
N ALA A 366 1.56 -7.87 -2.88
CA ALA A 366 2.72 -7.85 -3.79
C ALA A 366 2.36 -7.44 -5.22
N TYR A 367 1.14 -7.73 -5.68
CA TYR A 367 0.71 -7.36 -7.02
C TYR A 367 0.79 -5.84 -7.23
N VAL A 368 0.25 -5.06 -6.29
CA VAL A 368 0.30 -3.60 -6.33
C VAL A 368 1.72 -3.09 -6.10
N ASP A 369 2.43 -3.65 -5.14
CA ASP A 369 3.80 -3.24 -4.80
C ASP A 369 4.77 -3.43 -5.97
N LEU A 370 4.71 -4.57 -6.66
CA LEU A 370 5.57 -4.83 -7.81
C LEU A 370 5.18 -4.02 -9.05
N LEU A 371 3.89 -3.78 -9.28
CA LEU A 371 3.46 -2.88 -10.36
C LEU A 371 3.96 -1.45 -10.12
N THR A 372 3.88 -0.98 -8.87
CA THR A 372 4.42 0.31 -8.45
C THR A 372 5.95 0.35 -8.59
N LEU A 373 6.64 -0.71 -8.15
CA LEU A 373 8.09 -0.83 -8.29
C LEU A 373 8.53 -0.76 -9.75
N VAL A 374 7.91 -1.53 -10.66
CA VAL A 374 8.32 -1.48 -12.06
C VAL A 374 8.07 -0.11 -12.69
N ALA A 375 7.03 0.62 -12.24
CA ALA A 375 6.78 1.99 -12.64
C ALA A 375 7.85 2.97 -12.13
N GLN A 376 8.37 2.76 -10.92
CA GLN A 376 9.52 3.50 -10.37
C GLN A 376 10.83 3.20 -11.11
N LEU A 377 11.01 1.96 -11.60
CA LEU A 377 12.23 1.54 -12.28
C LEU A 377 12.29 1.94 -13.75
N ASP A 378 11.26 1.62 -14.53
CA ASP A 378 11.34 1.65 -15.99
C ASP A 378 10.00 2.02 -16.64
N PRO A 379 9.89 3.19 -17.31
CA PRO A 379 8.63 3.64 -17.91
C PRO A 379 8.12 2.71 -19.03
N LEU A 380 9.01 1.96 -19.71
CA LEU A 380 8.59 0.98 -20.71
C LEU A 380 7.88 -0.21 -20.06
N THR A 381 8.45 -0.71 -18.95
CA THR A 381 7.81 -1.79 -18.18
C THR A 381 6.49 -1.30 -17.60
N ALA A 382 6.44 -0.07 -17.08
CA ALA A 382 5.22 0.55 -16.55
C ALA A 382 4.07 0.58 -17.58
N CYS A 383 4.34 1.07 -18.80
CA CYS A 383 3.32 1.11 -19.86
C CYS A 383 2.87 -0.30 -20.29
N ALA A 384 3.80 -1.26 -20.28
CA ALA A 384 3.51 -2.63 -20.68
C ALA A 384 2.75 -3.40 -19.60
N SER A 385 3.00 -3.12 -18.31
CA SER A 385 2.37 -3.83 -17.20
C SER A 385 0.89 -3.51 -17.04
N ILE A 386 0.41 -2.41 -17.63
CA ILE A 386 -1.02 -2.08 -17.67
C ILE A 386 -1.83 -3.23 -18.28
N MET A 387 -1.35 -3.90 -19.34
CA MET A 387 -2.07 -5.07 -19.90
C MET A 387 -2.20 -6.25 -18.91
N VAL A 388 -1.33 -6.34 -17.90
CA VAL A 388 -1.39 -7.40 -16.89
C VAL A 388 -2.51 -7.10 -15.87
N ALA A 389 -2.82 -5.82 -15.67
CA ALA A 389 -3.89 -5.33 -14.80
C ALA A 389 -5.23 -5.21 -15.53
N GLU A 390 -5.24 -4.55 -16.68
CA GLU A 390 -6.43 -4.19 -17.46
C GLU A 390 -6.80 -5.22 -18.53
N GLY A 391 -5.97 -6.26 -18.70
CA GLY A 391 -6.16 -7.30 -19.70
C GLY A 391 -5.47 -7.02 -21.04
N VAL A 392 -5.48 -8.05 -21.89
CA VAL A 392 -4.80 -8.03 -23.19
C VAL A 392 -5.75 -7.50 -24.26
N PHE A 393 -5.30 -6.53 -25.06
CA PHE A 393 -6.12 -5.94 -26.11
C PHE A 393 -6.74 -6.98 -27.05
N GLY A 394 -8.05 -6.83 -27.26
CA GLY A 394 -8.85 -7.69 -28.15
C GLY A 394 -9.26 -9.03 -27.54
N GLU A 395 -8.98 -9.25 -26.25
CA GLU A 395 -9.50 -10.39 -25.50
C GLU A 395 -10.69 -9.95 -24.65
N PRO A 396 -11.77 -10.76 -24.59
CA PRO A 396 -12.85 -10.52 -23.65
C PRO A 396 -12.34 -10.66 -22.20
N PRO A 397 -12.98 -9.96 -21.24
CA PRO A 397 -12.68 -10.09 -19.81
C PRO A 397 -13.25 -11.41 -19.27
N ASP A 398 -12.67 -12.53 -19.71
CA ASP A 398 -13.22 -13.88 -19.49
C ASP A 398 -13.46 -14.20 -18.01
N MET A 399 -12.60 -13.71 -17.11
CA MET A 399 -12.78 -13.91 -15.67
C MET A 399 -14.03 -13.18 -15.14
N SER A 400 -14.17 -11.89 -15.46
CA SER A 400 -15.33 -11.08 -15.08
C SER A 400 -16.62 -11.65 -15.66
N LEU A 401 -16.61 -12.10 -16.92
CA LEU A 401 -17.75 -12.76 -17.55
C LEU A 401 -18.13 -14.07 -16.86
N ARG A 402 -17.13 -14.88 -16.46
CA ARG A 402 -17.35 -16.13 -15.72
C ARG A 402 -17.88 -15.86 -14.30
N LEU A 403 -17.36 -14.85 -13.61
CA LEU A 403 -17.84 -14.42 -12.29
C LEU A 403 -19.29 -13.92 -12.36
N ALA A 404 -19.59 -13.05 -13.32
CA ALA A 404 -20.94 -12.61 -13.60
C ALA A 404 -21.86 -13.81 -13.86
N ALA A 405 -21.40 -14.79 -14.66
CA ALA A 405 -22.15 -15.99 -14.97
C ALA A 405 -22.41 -16.91 -13.76
N ALA A 406 -21.43 -17.07 -12.88
CA ALA A 406 -21.49 -17.96 -11.71
C ALA A 406 -22.43 -17.44 -10.61
N ALA A 407 -22.71 -16.13 -10.60
CA ALA A 407 -23.49 -15.48 -9.55
C ALA A 407 -24.72 -14.71 -10.06
N ARG A 408 -25.17 -14.99 -11.29
CA ARG A 408 -26.42 -14.45 -11.88
C ARG A 408 -27.65 -14.67 -11.00
N THR A 409 -27.64 -15.70 -10.15
CA THR A 409 -28.77 -16.07 -9.30
C THR A 409 -28.77 -15.36 -7.96
N ASN A 410 -27.71 -14.62 -7.61
CA ASN A 410 -27.64 -13.80 -6.40
C ASN A 410 -28.05 -12.36 -6.75
N PRO A 411 -29.26 -11.90 -6.38
CA PRO A 411 -29.76 -10.59 -6.77
C PRO A 411 -28.91 -9.43 -6.23
N ALA A 412 -28.33 -9.60 -5.03
CA ALA A 412 -27.46 -8.58 -4.45
C ALA A 412 -26.14 -8.42 -5.23
N PHE A 413 -25.74 -9.46 -5.96
CA PHE A 413 -24.54 -9.49 -6.78
C PHE A 413 -24.80 -9.05 -8.22
N SER A 414 -25.88 -9.58 -8.84
CA SER A 414 -26.19 -9.36 -10.26
C SER A 414 -26.39 -7.90 -10.62
N ASP A 415 -26.82 -7.08 -9.66
CA ASP A 415 -27.16 -5.68 -9.88
C ASP A 415 -25.95 -4.74 -9.84
N LEU A 416 -24.80 -5.18 -9.31
CA LEU A 416 -23.64 -4.31 -9.04
C LEU A 416 -22.32 -4.84 -9.62
N ALA A 417 -22.15 -6.15 -9.73
CA ALA A 417 -20.86 -6.75 -10.13
C ALA A 417 -20.42 -6.44 -11.57
N GLY A 418 -21.32 -5.90 -12.40
CA GLY A 418 -21.03 -5.52 -13.79
C GLY A 418 -20.58 -4.08 -13.98
N ASP A 419 -20.74 -3.20 -12.98
CA ASP A 419 -20.56 -1.76 -13.18
C ASP A 419 -19.10 -1.37 -13.41
N HIS A 420 -18.16 -2.00 -12.69
CA HIS A 420 -16.73 -1.77 -12.88
C HIS A 420 -16.26 -2.30 -14.25
N GLU A 421 -16.66 -3.50 -14.63
CA GLU A 421 -16.28 -4.06 -15.94
C GLU A 421 -16.87 -3.25 -17.10
N ALA A 422 -18.13 -2.81 -16.98
CA ALA A 422 -18.76 -1.95 -17.99
C ALA A 422 -18.02 -0.61 -18.13
N LEU A 423 -17.57 -0.02 -17.02
CA LEU A 423 -16.77 1.20 -17.05
C LEU A 423 -15.43 0.96 -17.76
N ASN A 424 -14.75 -0.14 -17.47
CA ASN A 424 -13.47 -0.48 -18.11
C ASN A 424 -13.62 -0.75 -19.62
N GLU A 425 -14.73 -1.36 -20.03
CA GLU A 425 -15.09 -1.55 -21.45
C GLU A 425 -15.39 -0.20 -22.13
N ASP A 426 -16.20 0.66 -21.50
CA ASP A 426 -16.54 2.00 -22.00
C ASP A 426 -15.30 2.90 -22.17
N LEU A 427 -14.35 2.79 -21.24
CA LEU A 427 -13.07 3.51 -21.28
C LEU A 427 -11.99 2.80 -22.10
N ASN A 428 -12.26 1.58 -22.58
CA ASN A 428 -11.37 0.76 -23.39
C ASN A 428 -10.00 0.54 -22.72
N HIS A 429 -9.97 0.23 -21.43
CA HIS A 429 -8.74 0.15 -20.63
C HIS A 429 -7.71 -0.87 -21.17
N ASN A 430 -8.18 -1.95 -21.79
CA ASN A 430 -7.32 -2.95 -22.42
C ASN A 430 -6.48 -2.40 -23.60
N SER A 431 -6.77 -1.19 -24.13
CA SER A 431 -5.96 -0.53 -25.16
C SER A 431 -4.85 0.36 -24.62
N ILE A 432 -4.88 0.73 -23.34
CA ILE A 432 -3.97 1.74 -22.78
C ILE A 432 -2.50 1.40 -23.04
N SER A 433 -2.10 0.13 -22.89
CA SER A 433 -0.74 -0.28 -23.24
C SER A 433 -0.42 -0.04 -24.72
N ARG A 434 -1.30 -0.38 -25.66
CA ARG A 434 -1.05 -0.13 -27.09
C ARG A 434 -0.99 1.36 -27.40
N ASP A 435 -1.90 2.14 -26.84
CA ASP A 435 -1.97 3.58 -27.04
C ASP A 435 -0.67 4.24 -26.53
N ALA A 436 -0.16 3.80 -25.37
CA ALA A 436 1.13 4.28 -24.87
C ALA A 436 2.27 3.92 -25.84
N PHE A 437 2.31 2.68 -26.32
CA PHE A 437 3.36 2.19 -27.21
C PHE A 437 3.28 2.77 -28.64
N GLU A 438 2.16 3.34 -29.07
CA GLU A 438 2.05 4.16 -30.30
C GLU A 438 3.01 5.35 -30.28
N HIS A 439 3.20 5.96 -29.11
CA HIS A 439 4.04 7.14 -28.96
C HIS A 439 5.53 6.83 -28.75
N ILE A 440 5.91 5.54 -28.67
CA ILE A 440 7.30 5.12 -28.46
C ILE A 440 7.96 4.82 -29.81
N ALA A 441 8.90 5.69 -30.20
CA ALA A 441 9.56 5.60 -31.51
C ALA A 441 10.39 4.33 -31.71
N ALA A 442 11.10 3.88 -30.67
CA ALA A 442 11.95 2.69 -30.72
C ALA A 442 12.20 2.09 -29.34
N VAL A 443 12.30 0.76 -29.27
CA VAL A 443 12.64 -0.01 -28.07
C VAL A 443 13.93 -0.80 -28.34
N PRO A 444 15.05 -0.50 -27.66
CA PRO A 444 16.30 -1.23 -27.84
C PRO A 444 16.22 -2.69 -27.38
N PRO A 445 16.99 -3.63 -27.99
CA PRO A 445 16.94 -5.07 -27.65
C PRO A 445 17.08 -5.38 -26.15
N ALA A 446 18.01 -4.71 -25.46
CA ALA A 446 18.21 -4.89 -24.02
C ALA A 446 16.99 -4.46 -23.18
N ALA A 447 16.30 -3.39 -23.61
CA ALA A 447 15.07 -2.94 -22.96
C ALA A 447 13.91 -3.91 -23.22
N GLN A 448 13.79 -4.41 -24.45
CA GLN A 448 12.79 -5.43 -24.80
C GLN A 448 12.94 -6.68 -23.93
N ALA A 449 14.16 -7.20 -23.81
CA ALA A 449 14.45 -8.39 -23.02
C ALA A 449 14.17 -8.18 -21.52
N ARG A 450 14.45 -6.99 -20.99
CA ARG A 450 14.13 -6.63 -19.60
C ARG A 450 12.62 -6.53 -19.36
N VAL A 451 11.91 -5.81 -20.22
CA VAL A 451 10.44 -5.68 -20.14
C VAL A 451 9.78 -7.06 -20.23
N ILE A 452 10.19 -7.91 -21.18
CA ILE A 452 9.66 -9.26 -21.33
C ILE A 452 9.78 -10.07 -20.02
N ARG A 453 10.96 -10.12 -19.41
CA ARG A 453 11.18 -10.88 -18.15
C ARG A 453 10.27 -10.39 -17.03
N ARG A 454 10.18 -9.06 -16.86
CA ARG A 454 9.34 -8.43 -15.83
C ARG A 454 7.87 -8.71 -16.06
N ILE A 455 7.40 -8.61 -17.29
CA ILE A 455 6.01 -8.88 -17.64
C ILE A 455 5.66 -10.35 -17.42
N LEU A 456 6.55 -11.28 -17.81
CA LEU A 456 6.35 -12.70 -17.53
C LEU A 456 6.31 -13.00 -16.02
N PHE A 457 7.12 -12.31 -15.22
CA PHE A 457 7.05 -12.40 -13.76
C PHE A 457 5.71 -11.89 -13.23
N LEU A 458 5.29 -10.69 -13.64
CA LEU A 458 4.04 -10.07 -13.18
C LEU A 458 2.81 -10.90 -13.60
N LEU A 459 2.88 -11.51 -14.78
CA LEU A 459 1.86 -12.44 -15.26
C LEU A 459 1.79 -13.70 -14.40
N GLU A 460 2.94 -14.27 -14.02
CA GLU A 460 3.00 -15.40 -13.09
C GLU A 460 2.47 -15.01 -11.70
N LEU A 461 2.81 -13.80 -11.21
CA LEU A 461 2.27 -13.26 -9.96
C LEU A 461 0.75 -13.15 -10.02
N ASN A 462 0.19 -12.55 -11.07
CA ASN A 462 -1.26 -12.46 -11.26
C ASN A 462 -1.90 -13.85 -11.25
N HIS A 463 -1.35 -14.79 -12.02
CA HIS A 463 -1.86 -16.16 -12.08
C HIS A 463 -1.84 -16.84 -10.69
N ARG A 464 -0.76 -16.68 -9.92
CA ARG A 464 -0.67 -17.22 -8.55
C ARG A 464 -1.58 -16.50 -7.56
N ALA A 465 -1.80 -15.19 -7.72
CA ALA A 465 -2.73 -14.43 -6.89
C ALA A 465 -4.16 -14.95 -7.01
N TRP A 466 -4.63 -15.23 -8.23
CA TRP A 466 -5.92 -15.90 -8.46
C TRP A 466 -5.98 -17.30 -7.83
N SER A 467 -4.92 -18.09 -7.93
CA SER A 467 -4.86 -19.37 -7.21
C SER A 467 -4.93 -19.19 -5.69
N GLY A 468 -4.34 -18.11 -5.16
CA GLY A 468 -4.45 -17.76 -3.74
C GLY A 468 -5.88 -17.46 -3.29
N ILE A 469 -6.71 -16.83 -4.13
CA ILE A 469 -8.16 -16.68 -3.88
C ILE A 469 -8.79 -18.06 -3.82
N ALA A 470 -8.45 -18.94 -4.75
CA ALA A 470 -8.99 -20.30 -4.81
C ALA A 470 -8.66 -21.09 -3.54
N ASP A 471 -7.42 -21.03 -3.08
CA ASP A 471 -6.93 -21.73 -1.89
C ASP A 471 -7.55 -21.17 -0.61
N PHE A 472 -7.70 -19.85 -0.50
CA PHE A 472 -8.23 -19.21 0.71
C PHE A 472 -9.75 -19.25 0.80
N TYR A 473 -10.46 -18.88 -0.26
CA TYR A 473 -11.92 -18.76 -0.26
C TYR A 473 -12.64 -20.04 -0.70
N GLY A 474 -12.03 -20.86 -1.55
CA GLY A 474 -12.65 -22.07 -2.10
C GLY A 474 -13.11 -23.08 -1.05
N PRO A 475 -12.30 -23.42 -0.02
CA PRO A 475 -12.69 -24.35 1.04
C PRO A 475 -13.72 -23.79 2.04
N GLN A 476 -14.01 -22.49 2.02
CA GLN A 476 -14.86 -21.87 3.03
C GLN A 476 -16.33 -22.22 2.83
N THR A 477 -17.02 -22.54 3.95
CA THR A 477 -18.48 -22.73 3.95
C THR A 477 -19.25 -21.45 4.21
N SER A 478 -18.57 -20.41 4.71
CA SER A 478 -19.10 -19.08 4.96
C SER A 478 -18.02 -18.05 4.62
N LEU A 479 -18.38 -16.92 4.02
CA LEU A 479 -17.42 -15.90 3.61
C LEU A 479 -16.69 -15.32 4.84
N ARG A 480 -15.37 -15.40 4.82
CA ARG A 480 -14.45 -14.85 5.82
C ARG A 480 -13.35 -14.07 5.13
N LEU A 481 -12.91 -13.01 5.77
CA LEU A 481 -11.83 -12.15 5.28
C LEU A 481 -10.52 -12.54 5.95
N GLN A 482 -9.42 -12.30 5.23
CA GLN A 482 -8.08 -12.39 5.78
C GLN A 482 -7.86 -11.25 6.77
N GLY A 483 -7.59 -11.59 8.02
CA GLY A 483 -7.23 -10.65 9.08
C GLY A 483 -5.75 -10.70 9.42
N SER A 484 -5.39 -9.84 10.37
CA SER A 484 -4.10 -9.79 11.09
C SER A 484 -3.50 -11.18 11.33
N LEU A 485 -2.21 -11.36 11.01
CA LEU A 485 -1.43 -12.57 11.27
C LEU A 485 -2.02 -13.87 10.72
N GLY A 486 -2.74 -13.84 9.60
CA GLY A 486 -3.37 -15.05 9.06
C GLY A 486 -4.75 -15.37 9.65
N SER A 487 -5.23 -14.58 10.62
CA SER A 487 -6.51 -14.85 11.29
C SER A 487 -7.72 -14.70 10.38
N MET A 488 -8.83 -15.36 10.72
CA MET A 488 -10.09 -15.27 9.97
C MET A 488 -11.02 -14.24 10.60
N LEU A 489 -11.53 -13.32 9.79
CA LEU A 489 -12.51 -12.31 10.20
C LEU A 489 -13.90 -12.65 9.64
N SER A 490 -14.93 -12.41 10.45
CA SER A 490 -16.32 -12.42 9.98
C SER A 490 -16.62 -11.22 9.07
N PRO A 491 -17.70 -11.25 8.28
CA PRO A 491 -18.15 -10.09 7.49
C PRO A 491 -18.43 -8.81 8.31
N GLU A 492 -18.66 -8.96 9.62
CA GLU A 492 -18.81 -7.85 10.59
C GLU A 492 -17.48 -7.45 11.27
N GLY A 493 -16.36 -8.05 10.88
CA GLY A 493 -15.02 -7.71 11.38
C GLY A 493 -14.72 -8.23 12.79
N ARG A 494 -15.35 -9.35 13.20
CA ARG A 494 -15.03 -10.06 14.45
C ARG A 494 -14.08 -11.21 14.17
N ARG A 495 -13.09 -11.44 15.03
CA ARG A 495 -12.23 -12.64 14.94
C ARG A 495 -13.08 -13.89 15.18
N ALA A 496 -12.97 -14.86 14.27
CA ALA A 496 -13.56 -16.18 14.51
C ALA A 496 -12.80 -16.86 15.66
N CYS A 497 -13.54 -17.43 16.61
CA CYS A 497 -12.97 -18.24 17.69
C CYS A 497 -12.54 -19.61 17.19
#